data_AF-A0A6N2E574-F1
#
_entry.id   AF-A0A6N2E574-F1
#
_cell.length_a   1.000
_cell.length_b   1.000
_cell.length_c   1.000
_cell.angle_alpha   90.00
_cell.angle_beta   90.00
_cell.angle_gamma   90.00
#
_symmetry.space_group_name_H-M   'P 1'
#
loop_
_entity.id
_entity.type
_entity.pdbx_description
1 polymer ?
#
loop_
_entity_poly.entity_id
_entity_poly.type
_entity_poly.pdbx_seq_one_letter_code
_entity_poly.pdbx_strand_id
1 'polypeptide(L)'
;MAAGESSQRTAVRPPRPDGLPEKFWDAEKGHVRTEDFLKSYLELEQQVVAGRNADVPQSPNDYELEIKSDLFRDDPEIQTINARLHEAGFTNQQAQLVYELAEERLAPLVSDLVAVSDAENQVERLHRHFGGADRWHEMSRQIAAWGRSNLPKPVFDVLGTSFEGVTTMHQMMVKNEPALVKDGVTSAGAMTEGALRTLMRDPRYWRDQDPDIVEKVRQGFQALYPE
;
A
#
# COMPACT_ATOMS: atom_id res chain seq x y z
N MET A 1 94.15 -19.36 -58.43
CA MET A 1 93.45 -20.58 -57.97
C MET A 1 93.90 -20.83 -56.55
N ALA A 2 93.07 -21.01 -55.53
CA ALA A 2 91.62 -21.09 -55.41
C ALA A 2 91.24 -20.80 -53.94
N ALA A 3 89.99 -20.36 -53.73
CA ALA A 3 89.08 -20.55 -52.57
C ALA A 3 89.69 -20.88 -51.19
N GLY A 4 89.35 -20.21 -50.08
CA GLY A 4 88.05 -19.63 -49.72
C GLY A 4 87.50 -20.41 -48.55
N GLU A 5 87.26 -19.77 -47.40
CA GLU A 5 86.37 -20.30 -46.37
C GLU A 5 85.89 -19.18 -45.45
N SER A 6 84.74 -18.65 -45.82
CA SER A 6 83.94 -17.71 -45.06
C SER A 6 83.34 -18.44 -43.85
N SER A 7 83.86 -18.17 -42.65
CA SER A 7 83.21 -18.59 -41.40
C SER A 7 81.84 -17.90 -41.26
N GLN A 8 80.79 -18.56 -41.73
CA GLN A 8 79.41 -18.21 -41.40
C GLN A 8 79.12 -18.66 -39.97
N ARG A 9 79.04 -17.72 -39.03
CA ARG A 9 78.41 -17.95 -37.72
C ARG A 9 76.92 -18.15 -37.98
N THR A 10 76.43 -19.37 -37.83
CA THR A 10 75.00 -19.68 -37.78
C THR A 10 74.38 -18.97 -36.58
N ALA A 11 73.67 -17.86 -36.83
CA ALA A 11 72.90 -17.16 -35.82
C ALA A 11 71.69 -18.01 -35.41
N VAL A 12 71.76 -18.64 -34.24
CA VAL A 12 70.62 -19.33 -33.62
C VAL A 12 69.57 -18.28 -33.29
N ARG A 13 68.44 -18.31 -34.00
CA ARG A 13 67.31 -17.42 -33.73
C ARG A 13 66.59 -17.86 -32.45
N PRO A 14 66.23 -16.93 -31.56
CA PRO A 14 65.48 -17.27 -30.36
C PRO A 14 64.09 -17.83 -30.73
N PRO A 15 63.61 -18.86 -30.04
CA PRO A 15 62.26 -19.38 -30.24
C PRO A 15 61.22 -18.36 -29.77
N ARG A 16 60.01 -18.43 -30.33
CA ARG A 16 58.88 -17.60 -29.92
C ARG A 16 58.57 -17.85 -28.42
N PRO A 17 58.42 -16.78 -27.60
CA PRO A 17 57.98 -16.92 -26.21
C PRO A 17 56.59 -17.57 -26.09
N ASP A 18 56.40 -18.43 -25.08
CA ASP A 18 55.12 -19.04 -24.78
C ASP A 18 54.07 -17.99 -24.39
N GLY A 19 52.89 -18.05 -25.00
CA GLY A 19 51.77 -17.12 -24.77
C GLY A 19 51.70 -15.90 -25.70
N LEU A 20 52.70 -15.67 -26.57
CA LEU A 20 52.66 -14.58 -27.55
C LEU A 20 51.96 -15.03 -28.84
N PRO A 21 50.80 -14.43 -29.22
CA PRO A 21 50.14 -14.73 -30.50
C PRO A 21 51.07 -14.57 -31.71
N GLU A 22 50.95 -15.44 -32.71
CA GLU A 22 51.83 -15.43 -33.90
C GLU A 22 51.82 -14.08 -34.64
N LYS A 23 50.70 -13.36 -34.60
CA LYS A 23 50.56 -12.01 -35.19
C LYS A 23 51.54 -10.97 -34.63
N PHE A 24 52.10 -11.19 -33.44
CA PHE A 24 53.05 -10.29 -32.78
C PHE A 24 54.48 -10.84 -32.76
N TRP A 25 54.76 -11.95 -33.44
CA TRP A 25 56.10 -12.53 -33.52
C TRP A 25 56.68 -12.35 -34.92
N ASP A 26 57.88 -11.78 -35.01
CA ASP A 26 58.64 -11.71 -36.25
C ASP A 26 59.59 -12.92 -36.32
N ALA A 27 59.20 -13.96 -37.07
CA ALA A 27 60.01 -15.16 -37.28
C ALA A 27 61.27 -14.91 -38.15
N GLU A 28 61.28 -13.84 -38.94
CA GLU A 28 62.43 -13.47 -39.77
C GLU A 28 63.50 -12.76 -38.95
N LYS A 29 63.09 -11.94 -37.99
CA LYS A 29 64.01 -11.12 -37.18
C LYS A 29 64.17 -11.61 -35.74
N GLY A 30 63.41 -12.63 -35.32
CA GLY A 30 63.50 -13.26 -34.00
C GLY A 30 63.13 -12.31 -32.86
N HIS A 31 62.23 -11.36 -33.08
CA HIS A 31 61.79 -10.40 -32.07
C HIS A 31 60.27 -10.22 -32.05
N VAL A 32 59.79 -9.69 -30.93
CA VAL A 32 58.38 -9.32 -30.76
C VAL A 32 58.09 -8.03 -31.52
N ARG A 33 57.01 -8.00 -32.30
CA ARG A 33 56.48 -6.80 -32.93
C ARG A 33 55.79 -5.92 -31.88
N THR A 34 56.59 -5.18 -31.12
CA THR A 34 56.11 -4.36 -30.00
C THR A 34 55.14 -3.27 -30.42
N GLU A 35 55.31 -2.69 -31.62
CA GLU A 35 54.42 -1.67 -32.15
C GLU A 35 53.01 -2.24 -32.48
N ASP A 36 52.96 -3.41 -33.12
CA ASP A 36 51.69 -4.09 -33.43
C ASP A 36 50.96 -4.52 -32.16
N PHE A 37 51.70 -4.97 -31.13
CA PHE A 37 51.14 -5.32 -29.83
C PHE A 37 50.53 -4.10 -29.14
N LEU A 38 51.26 -2.98 -29.09
CA LEU A 38 50.77 -1.74 -28.48
C LEU A 38 49.53 -1.21 -29.21
N LYS A 39 49.53 -1.27 -30.55
CA LYS A 39 48.38 -0.90 -31.37
C LYS A 39 47.15 -1.75 -31.07
N SER A 40 47.29 -3.07 -31.03
CA SER A 40 46.19 -3.98 -30.70
C SER A 40 45.68 -3.81 -29.27
N TYR A 41 46.55 -3.43 -28.32
CA TYR A 41 46.16 -3.13 -26.95
C TYR A 41 45.33 -1.84 -26.86
N LEU A 42 45.77 -0.77 -27.54
CA LEU A 42 45.03 0.50 -27.60
C LEU A 42 43.68 0.36 -28.30
N GLU A 43 43.60 -0.44 -29.37
CA GLU A 43 42.35 -0.76 -30.06
C GLU A 43 41.39 -1.54 -29.14
N LEU A 44 41.91 -2.49 -28.36
CA LEU A 44 41.12 -3.23 -27.38
C LEU A 44 40.60 -2.32 -26.26
N GLU A 45 41.43 -1.44 -25.71
CA GLU A 45 40.99 -0.46 -24.70
C GLU A 45 39.89 0.45 -25.25
N GLN A 46 40.07 0.99 -26.47
CA GLN A 46 39.04 1.80 -27.12
C GLN A 46 37.76 1.01 -27.35
N GLN A 47 37.84 -0.23 -27.81
CA GLN A 47 36.67 -1.06 -28.06
C GLN A 47 35.95 -1.47 -26.77
N VAL A 48 36.68 -1.74 -25.69
CA VAL A 48 36.11 -2.06 -24.38
C VAL A 48 35.42 -0.82 -23.78
N VAL A 49 36.02 0.36 -23.90
CA VAL A 49 35.40 1.61 -23.44
C VAL A 49 34.18 1.97 -24.30
N ALA A 50 34.29 1.87 -25.63
CA ALA A 50 33.19 2.13 -26.55
C ALA A 50 32.04 1.14 -26.35
N GLY A 51 32.34 -0.16 -26.16
CA GLY A 51 31.34 -1.19 -25.91
C GLY A 51 30.64 -1.06 -24.57
N ARG A 52 31.33 -0.54 -23.53
CA ARG A 52 30.70 -0.24 -22.23
C ARG A 52 29.72 0.93 -22.31
N ASN A 53 29.99 1.92 -23.16
CA ASN A 53 29.19 3.12 -23.28
C ASN A 53 28.16 3.07 -24.43
N ALA A 54 28.20 2.05 -25.28
CA ALA A 54 27.34 1.93 -26.45
C ALA A 54 25.85 1.91 -26.10
N ASP A 55 25.51 1.38 -24.92
CA ASP A 55 24.13 1.20 -24.44
C ASP A 55 23.73 2.23 -23.36
N VAL A 56 24.58 3.24 -23.13
CA VAL A 56 24.27 4.38 -22.27
C VAL A 56 23.52 5.42 -23.10
N PRO A 57 22.32 5.88 -22.68
CA PRO A 57 21.60 6.93 -23.40
C PRO A 57 22.40 8.23 -23.51
N GLN A 58 22.06 9.09 -24.48
CA GLN A 58 22.80 10.35 -24.73
C GLN A 58 22.51 11.43 -23.67
N SER A 59 21.36 11.32 -23.00
CA SER A 59 20.90 12.23 -21.97
C SER A 59 20.20 11.45 -20.85
N PRO A 60 20.20 11.96 -19.62
CA PRO A 60 19.40 11.41 -18.52
C PRO A 60 17.91 11.23 -18.84
N ASN A 61 17.36 12.02 -19.76
CA ASN A 61 15.95 11.94 -20.13
C ASN A 61 15.66 10.90 -21.22
N ASP A 62 16.69 10.28 -21.79
CA ASP A 62 16.58 9.34 -22.90
C ASP A 62 16.50 7.88 -22.41
N TYR A 63 16.41 7.66 -21.09
CA TYR A 63 16.15 6.32 -20.56
C TYR A 63 14.73 5.87 -20.91
N GLU A 64 14.62 4.75 -21.63
CA GLU A 64 13.33 4.09 -21.91
C GLU A 64 13.04 3.09 -20.79
N LEU A 65 12.48 3.58 -19.67
CA LEU A 65 12.21 2.78 -18.47
C LEU A 65 10.73 2.39 -18.36
N GLU A 66 10.47 1.14 -17.99
CA GLU A 66 9.15 0.65 -17.62
C GLU A 66 8.97 0.70 -16.10
N ILE A 67 8.44 1.81 -15.60
CA ILE A 67 8.17 2.02 -14.17
C ILE A 67 6.71 1.68 -13.88
N LYS A 68 6.45 0.57 -13.19
CA LYS A 68 5.09 0.06 -12.93
C LYS A 68 4.44 0.73 -11.72
N SER A 69 5.22 0.97 -10.66
CA SER A 69 4.74 1.60 -9.43
C SER A 69 4.55 3.10 -9.58
N ASP A 70 3.35 3.58 -9.23
CA ASP A 70 3.00 5.01 -9.23
C ASP A 70 3.89 5.81 -8.24
N LEU A 71 4.34 5.17 -7.15
CA LEU A 71 5.22 5.78 -6.15
C LEU A 71 6.53 6.32 -6.75
N PHE A 72 7.07 5.63 -7.76
CA PHE A 72 8.31 6.03 -8.43
C PHE A 72 8.06 6.82 -9.72
N ARG A 73 6.92 6.57 -10.40
CA ARG A 73 6.58 7.29 -11.64
C ARG A 73 6.29 8.77 -11.37
N ASP A 74 5.57 9.05 -10.29
CA ASP A 74 5.16 10.40 -9.93
C ASP A 74 6.15 11.11 -9.00
N ASP A 75 7.32 10.50 -8.75
CA ASP A 75 8.38 11.08 -7.92
C ASP A 75 8.91 12.37 -8.58
N PRO A 76 8.80 13.54 -7.93
CA PRO A 76 9.33 14.79 -8.45
C PRO A 76 10.85 14.75 -8.66
N GLU A 77 11.57 13.85 -7.99
CA GLU A 77 13.02 13.69 -8.11
C GLU A 77 13.44 12.69 -9.21
N ILE A 78 12.51 12.11 -9.97
CA ILE A 78 12.81 11.08 -10.99
C ILE A 78 13.87 11.54 -12.00
N GLN A 79 13.83 12.81 -12.43
CA GLN A 79 14.82 13.38 -13.34
C GLN A 79 16.20 13.51 -12.67
N THR A 80 16.24 13.81 -11.38
CA THR A 80 17.50 13.91 -10.61
C THR A 80 18.12 12.53 -10.41
N ILE A 81 17.29 11.51 -10.16
CA ILE A 81 17.73 10.11 -10.07
C ILE A 81 18.32 9.66 -11.41
N ASN A 82 17.59 9.86 -12.51
CA ASN A 82 18.08 9.52 -13.85
C ASN A 82 19.37 10.27 -14.21
N ALA A 83 19.51 11.54 -13.80
CA ALA A 83 20.74 12.30 -13.99
C ALA A 83 21.93 11.66 -13.28
N ARG A 84 21.75 11.17 -12.04
CA ARG A 84 22.79 10.46 -11.29
C ARG A 84 23.14 9.11 -11.92
N LEU A 85 22.14 8.36 -12.41
CA LEU A 85 22.37 7.09 -13.10
C LEU A 85 23.19 7.31 -14.38
N HIS A 86 22.84 8.35 -15.15
CA HIS A 86 23.55 8.72 -16.37
C HIS A 86 24.97 9.21 -16.09
N GLU A 87 25.17 10.05 -15.07
CA GLU A 87 26.51 10.49 -14.65
C GLU A 87 27.40 9.30 -14.23
N ALA A 88 26.80 8.26 -13.64
CA ALA A 88 27.47 7.01 -13.31
C ALA A 88 27.68 6.06 -14.52
N GLY A 89 27.20 6.44 -15.71
CA GLY A 89 27.34 5.64 -16.94
C GLY A 89 26.44 4.41 -16.99
N PHE A 90 25.28 4.46 -16.35
CA PHE A 90 24.33 3.33 -16.38
C PHE A 90 23.72 3.18 -17.77
N THR A 91 23.80 1.97 -18.31
CA THR A 91 23.04 1.57 -19.50
C THR A 91 21.54 1.54 -19.20
N ASN A 92 20.71 1.52 -20.24
CA ASN A 92 19.26 1.46 -20.05
C ASN A 92 18.83 0.21 -19.25
N GLN A 93 19.42 -0.95 -19.55
CA GLN A 93 19.15 -2.18 -18.81
C GLN A 93 19.53 -2.10 -17.32
N GLN A 94 20.66 -1.45 -17.00
CA GLN A 94 21.09 -1.27 -15.62
C GLN A 94 20.18 -0.29 -14.86
N ALA A 95 19.76 0.80 -15.51
CA ALA A 95 18.80 1.73 -14.93
C ALA A 95 17.45 1.05 -14.66
N GLN A 96 16.94 0.27 -15.63
CA GLN A 96 15.72 -0.53 -15.48
C GLN A 96 15.81 -1.46 -14.26
N LEU A 97 16.92 -2.19 -14.10
CA LEU A 97 17.13 -3.08 -12.96
C LEU A 97 17.08 -2.35 -11.61
N VAL A 98 17.57 -1.11 -11.52
CA VAL A 98 17.50 -0.32 -10.27
C VAL A 98 16.04 -0.04 -9.90
N TYR A 99 15.21 0.36 -10.85
CA TYR A 99 13.78 0.60 -10.62
C TYR A 99 13.03 -0.69 -10.27
N GLU A 100 13.35 -1.80 -10.94
CA GLU A 100 12.76 -3.11 -10.62
C GLU A 100 13.10 -3.55 -9.20
N LEU A 101 14.36 -3.43 -8.78
CA LEU A 101 14.78 -3.77 -7.41
C LEU A 101 14.15 -2.84 -6.37
N ALA A 102 14.01 -1.55 -6.69
CA ALA A 102 13.30 -0.60 -5.85
C ALA A 102 11.83 -1.00 -5.68
N GLU A 103 11.17 -1.44 -6.76
CA GLU A 103 9.81 -1.95 -6.70
C GLU A 103 9.69 -3.23 -5.87
N GLU A 104 10.58 -4.20 -6.08
CA GLU A 104 10.54 -5.47 -5.35
C GLU A 104 10.82 -5.32 -3.85
N ARG A 105 11.62 -4.32 -3.45
CA ARG A 105 12.13 -4.21 -2.07
C ARG A 105 11.63 -3.00 -1.32
N LEU A 106 11.58 -1.83 -1.95
CA LEU A 106 11.19 -0.59 -1.27
C LEU A 106 9.67 -0.41 -1.27
N ALA A 107 8.96 -0.76 -2.34
CA ALA A 107 7.50 -0.56 -2.40
C ALA A 107 6.75 -1.31 -1.28
N PRO A 108 7.05 -2.59 -0.96
CA PRO A 108 6.42 -3.28 0.16
C PRO A 108 6.71 -2.62 1.51
N LEU A 109 7.94 -2.19 1.75
CA LEU A 109 8.35 -1.54 3.01
C LEU A 109 7.62 -0.20 3.22
N VAL A 110 7.48 0.59 2.16
CA VAL A 110 6.72 1.84 2.21
C VAL A 110 5.24 1.56 2.46
N SER A 111 4.67 0.56 1.78
CA SER A 111 3.27 0.15 2.00
C SER A 111 3.02 -0.27 3.44
N ASP A 112 3.92 -1.06 4.04
CA ASP A 112 3.80 -1.49 5.43
C ASP A 112 3.88 -0.29 6.40
N LEU A 113 4.78 0.65 6.15
CA LEU A 113 4.92 1.87 6.96
C LEU A 113 3.66 2.74 6.87
N VAL A 114 3.12 2.93 5.67
CA VAL A 114 1.87 3.68 5.46
C VAL A 114 0.72 3.00 6.19
N ALA A 115 0.60 1.67 6.10
CA ALA A 115 -0.46 0.92 6.79
C ALA A 115 -0.41 1.09 8.32
N VAL A 116 0.78 1.09 8.92
CA VAL A 116 0.95 1.33 10.36
C VAL A 116 0.54 2.76 10.72
N SER A 117 1.05 3.75 9.99
CA SER A 117 0.70 5.16 10.20
C SER A 117 -0.80 5.41 10.06
N ASP A 118 -1.43 4.82 9.05
CA ASP A 118 -2.86 4.92 8.83
C ASP A 118 -3.64 4.33 10.00
N ALA A 119 -3.27 3.17 10.52
CA ALA A 119 -3.92 2.56 11.68
C ALA A 119 -3.87 3.47 12.91
N GLU A 120 -2.70 4.07 13.20
CA GLU A 120 -2.55 5.05 14.29
C GLU A 120 -3.43 6.28 14.08
N ASN A 121 -3.45 6.81 12.85
CA ASN A 121 -4.30 7.94 12.47
C ASN A 121 -5.80 7.61 12.61
N GLN A 122 -6.24 6.40 12.24
CA GLN A 122 -7.62 5.96 12.41
C GLN A 122 -8.00 5.97 13.91
N VAL A 123 -7.13 5.47 14.79
CA VAL A 123 -7.36 5.46 16.25
C VAL A 123 -7.43 6.88 16.81
N GLU A 124 -6.52 7.75 16.41
CA GLU A 124 -6.52 9.14 16.86
C GLU A 124 -7.79 9.91 16.41
N ARG A 125 -8.27 9.64 15.19
CA ARG A 125 -9.57 10.17 14.73
C ARG A 125 -10.73 9.67 15.59
N LEU A 126 -10.71 8.41 16.03
CA LEU A 126 -11.71 7.86 16.93
C LEU A 126 -11.66 8.53 18.30
N HIS A 127 -10.48 8.69 18.89
CA HIS A 127 -10.31 9.44 20.15
C HIS A 127 -10.89 10.85 20.04
N ARG A 128 -10.56 11.58 18.97
CA ARG A 128 -11.07 12.93 18.75
C ARG A 128 -12.59 12.95 18.56
N HIS A 129 -13.14 12.01 17.80
CA HIS A 129 -14.58 11.93 17.53
C HIS A 129 -15.41 11.62 18.78
N PHE A 130 -14.97 10.67 19.60
CA PHE A 130 -15.67 10.26 20.82
C PHE A 130 -15.31 11.11 22.06
N GLY A 131 -14.39 12.06 21.91
CA GLY A 131 -14.06 13.04 22.95
C GLY A 131 -13.10 12.53 24.02
N GLY A 132 -12.12 11.72 23.63
CA GLY A 132 -11.02 11.23 24.46
C GLY A 132 -10.90 9.70 24.49
N ALA A 133 -9.75 9.21 24.93
CA ALA A 133 -9.44 7.77 25.01
C ALA A 133 -10.41 7.00 25.94
N ASP A 134 -10.76 7.58 27.09
CA ASP A 134 -11.66 6.94 28.06
C ASP A 134 -13.07 6.72 27.49
N ARG A 135 -13.63 7.75 26.83
CA ARG A 135 -14.94 7.66 26.18
C ARG A 135 -14.92 6.71 25.00
N TRP A 136 -13.85 6.73 24.20
CA TRP A 136 -13.67 5.79 23.11
C TRP A 136 -13.59 4.34 23.62
N HIS A 137 -12.88 4.07 24.71
CA HIS A 137 -12.82 2.73 25.29
C HIS A 137 -14.18 2.19 25.73
N GLU A 138 -15.05 3.04 26.27
CA GLU A 138 -16.42 2.64 26.60
C GLU A 138 -17.27 2.40 25.34
N MET A 139 -17.26 3.34 24.39
CA MET A 139 -18.06 3.23 23.16
C MET A 139 -17.63 2.09 22.25
N SER A 140 -16.33 1.86 22.12
CA SER A 140 -15.79 0.75 21.31
C SER A 140 -16.29 -0.61 21.77
N ARG A 141 -16.43 -0.84 23.09
CA ARG A 141 -17.00 -2.09 23.63
C ARG A 141 -18.46 -2.26 23.24
N GLN A 142 -19.25 -1.20 23.35
CA GLN A 142 -20.68 -1.23 23.03
C GLN A 142 -20.90 -1.45 21.53
N ILE A 143 -20.16 -0.71 20.68
CA ILE A 143 -20.18 -0.87 19.22
C ILE A 143 -19.73 -2.27 18.82
N ALA A 144 -18.69 -2.83 19.44
CA ALA A 144 -18.21 -4.17 19.15
C ALA A 144 -19.20 -5.27 19.55
N ALA A 145 -19.85 -5.13 20.72
CA ALA A 145 -20.86 -6.08 21.17
C ALA A 145 -22.10 -6.07 20.26
N TRP A 146 -22.56 -4.87 19.87
CA TRP A 146 -23.64 -4.71 18.91
C TRP A 146 -23.25 -5.28 17.54
N GLY A 147 -22.07 -4.91 17.01
CA GLY A 147 -21.61 -5.32 15.68
C GLY A 147 -21.49 -6.84 15.55
N ARG A 148 -20.91 -7.52 16.55
CA ARG A 148 -20.82 -8.99 16.57
C ARG A 148 -22.17 -9.70 16.62
N SER A 149 -23.18 -9.05 17.20
CA SER A 149 -24.53 -9.62 17.34
C SER A 149 -25.42 -9.36 16.14
N ASN A 150 -25.16 -8.27 15.39
CA ASN A 150 -26.02 -7.80 14.31
C ASN A 150 -25.41 -7.94 12.91
N LEU A 151 -24.10 -8.13 12.79
CA LEU A 151 -23.40 -8.20 11.52
C LEU A 151 -22.72 -9.58 11.34
N PRO A 152 -22.62 -10.08 10.09
CA PRO A 152 -21.77 -11.22 9.79
C PRO A 152 -20.32 -10.94 10.17
N LYS A 153 -19.63 -11.95 10.71
CA LYS A 153 -18.24 -11.83 11.15
C LYS A 153 -17.30 -11.17 10.13
N PRO A 154 -17.31 -11.54 8.82
CA PRO A 154 -16.44 -10.89 7.83
C PRO A 154 -16.71 -9.39 7.66
N VAL A 155 -17.97 -8.97 7.77
CA VAL A 155 -18.36 -7.57 7.63
C VAL A 155 -17.95 -6.77 8.86
N PHE A 156 -18.14 -7.34 10.05
CA PHE A 156 -17.67 -6.74 11.30
C PHE A 156 -16.15 -6.55 11.29
N ASP A 157 -15.40 -7.57 10.89
CA ASP A 157 -13.93 -7.53 10.87
C ASP A 157 -13.43 -6.42 9.90
N VAL A 158 -14.07 -6.23 8.75
CA VAL A 158 -13.70 -5.15 7.79
C VAL A 158 -14.12 -3.76 8.27
N LEU A 159 -15.33 -3.60 8.84
CA LEU A 159 -15.77 -2.29 9.34
C LEU A 159 -15.02 -1.86 10.61
N GLY A 160 -14.51 -2.81 11.38
CA GLY A 160 -13.75 -2.56 12.60
C GLY A 160 -12.35 -1.98 12.37
N THR A 161 -11.79 -2.08 11.16
CA THR A 161 -10.42 -1.62 10.86
C THR A 161 -10.34 -0.17 10.41
N SER A 162 -11.47 0.52 10.22
CA SER A 162 -11.49 1.92 9.75
C SER A 162 -12.37 2.81 10.63
N PHE A 163 -12.00 4.09 10.72
CA PHE A 163 -12.81 5.11 11.41
C PHE A 163 -14.24 5.18 10.86
N GLU A 164 -14.36 5.15 9.53
CA GLU A 164 -15.65 5.26 8.84
C GLU A 164 -16.53 4.05 9.10
N GLY A 165 -15.95 2.84 9.13
CA GLY A 165 -16.70 1.63 9.46
C GLY A 165 -17.18 1.62 10.91
N VAL A 166 -16.32 2.00 11.85
CA VAL A 166 -16.68 2.12 13.27
C VAL A 166 -17.77 3.17 13.50
N THR A 167 -17.65 4.35 12.90
CA THR A 167 -18.66 5.41 13.03
C THR A 167 -19.97 5.04 12.35
N THR A 168 -19.93 4.31 11.23
CA THR A 168 -21.12 3.73 10.60
C THR A 168 -21.79 2.70 11.52
N MET A 169 -21.03 1.79 12.14
CA MET A 169 -21.57 0.84 13.12
C MET A 169 -22.18 1.56 14.32
N HIS A 170 -21.54 2.62 14.81
CA HIS A 170 -22.09 3.46 15.89
C HIS A 170 -23.41 4.12 15.47
N GLN A 171 -23.49 4.69 14.27
CA GLN A 171 -24.74 5.27 13.76
C GLN A 171 -25.83 4.23 13.58
N MET A 172 -25.49 3.04 13.10
CA MET A 172 -26.45 1.93 12.99
C MET A 172 -26.90 1.48 14.36
N MET A 173 -26.02 1.35 15.35
CA MET A 173 -26.40 1.03 16.72
C MET A 173 -27.39 2.07 17.29
N VAL A 174 -27.13 3.36 17.11
CA VAL A 174 -27.98 4.45 17.61
C VAL A 174 -29.29 4.59 16.82
N LYS A 175 -29.28 4.38 15.50
CA LYS A 175 -30.48 4.48 14.63
C LYS A 175 -31.33 3.22 14.63
N ASN A 176 -30.69 2.06 14.83
CA ASN A 176 -31.31 0.74 14.87
C ASN A 176 -31.57 0.28 16.31
N GLU A 177 -31.38 1.18 17.29
CA GLU A 177 -32.38 1.36 18.32
C GLU A 177 -33.61 2.02 17.64
N PRO A 178 -34.63 1.26 17.16
CA PRO A 178 -35.96 1.76 17.45
C PRO A 178 -35.94 2.01 18.95
N ALA A 179 -36.38 3.18 19.41
CA ALA A 179 -36.60 3.40 20.82
C ALA A 179 -37.20 2.10 21.36
N LEU A 180 -36.39 1.32 22.09
CA LEU A 180 -36.90 0.29 22.96
C LEU A 180 -37.79 1.14 23.82
N VAL A 181 -39.09 0.98 23.55
CA VAL A 181 -40.16 1.44 24.38
C VAL A 181 -39.80 0.86 25.74
N LYS A 182 -39.01 1.62 26.50
CA LYS A 182 -39.09 1.66 27.94
C LYS A 182 -40.59 1.81 28.15
N ASP A 183 -41.19 0.73 28.65
CA ASP A 183 -42.59 0.62 29.01
C ASP A 183 -43.15 2.00 29.41
N GLY A 184 -43.87 2.61 28.46
CA GLY A 184 -44.06 4.06 28.50
C GLY A 184 -44.69 4.62 27.24
N VAL A 185 -45.74 3.97 26.73
CA VAL A 185 -46.86 4.54 25.95
C VAL A 185 -46.46 5.36 24.70
N THR A 186 -46.75 4.88 23.48
CA THR A 186 -47.94 5.37 22.75
C THR A 186 -48.15 4.54 21.48
N SER A 187 -48.94 3.47 21.59
CA SER A 187 -49.76 3.06 20.45
C SER A 187 -50.99 3.97 20.49
N ALA A 188 -51.03 4.94 19.59
CA ALA A 188 -52.23 5.74 19.39
C ALA A 188 -53.38 4.79 19.00
N GLY A 189 -54.41 4.71 19.85
CA GLY A 189 -55.74 4.27 19.42
C GLY A 189 -56.33 2.99 20.02
N ALA A 190 -55.74 2.34 21.02
CA ALA A 190 -56.41 1.26 21.75
C ALA A 190 -56.39 1.55 23.25
N MET A 191 -57.54 1.94 23.82
CA MET A 191 -57.68 2.03 25.27
C MET A 191 -57.48 0.64 25.86
N THR A 192 -56.38 0.43 26.57
CA THR A 192 -56.08 -0.87 27.19
C THR A 192 -56.90 -1.06 28.46
N GLU A 193 -57.22 -2.31 28.81
CA GLU A 193 -57.99 -2.65 30.02
C GLU A 193 -57.35 -2.07 31.31
N GLY A 194 -56.02 -1.98 31.35
CA GLY A 194 -55.28 -1.38 32.46
C GLY A 194 -55.50 0.13 32.62
N ALA A 195 -55.62 0.88 31.51
CA ALA A 195 -55.95 2.29 31.54
C ALA A 195 -57.40 2.51 32.04
N LEU A 196 -58.30 1.61 31.68
CA LEU A 196 -59.70 1.63 32.09
C LEU A 196 -59.88 1.39 33.59
N ARG A 197 -59.17 0.39 34.15
CA ARG A 197 -59.13 0.14 35.59
C ARG A 197 -58.53 1.31 36.40
N THR A 198 -57.64 2.08 35.78
CA THR A 198 -57.05 3.27 36.41
C THR A 198 -58.08 4.40 36.48
N LEU A 199 -58.86 4.62 35.42
CA LEU A 199 -59.97 5.58 35.42
C LEU A 199 -61.08 5.18 36.41
N MET A 200 -61.35 3.88 36.57
CA MET A 200 -62.32 3.39 37.57
C MET A 200 -61.88 3.61 39.02
N ARG A 201 -60.57 3.74 39.27
CA ARG A 201 -60.01 4.02 40.61
C ARG A 201 -59.92 5.52 40.91
N ASP A 202 -60.16 6.39 39.93
CA ASP A 202 -60.16 7.84 40.16
C ASP A 202 -61.37 8.23 41.05
N PRO A 203 -61.16 8.96 42.16
CA PRO A 203 -62.23 9.51 42.99
C PRO A 203 -63.31 10.24 42.19
N ARG A 204 -62.95 10.91 41.09
CA ARG A 204 -63.91 11.66 40.26
C ARG A 204 -64.91 10.78 39.52
N TYR A 205 -64.57 9.51 39.27
CA TYR A 205 -65.47 8.55 38.61
C TYR A 205 -66.59 8.05 39.54
N TRP A 206 -66.28 7.72 40.79
CA TRP A 206 -67.26 7.14 41.73
C TRP A 206 -67.84 8.13 42.74
N ARG A 207 -67.11 9.22 43.06
CA ARG A 207 -67.53 10.22 44.05
C ARG A 207 -68.30 11.38 43.43
N ASP A 208 -67.77 11.94 42.35
CA ASP A 208 -68.35 13.12 41.68
C ASP A 208 -69.09 12.75 40.38
N GLN A 209 -68.99 11.48 39.94
CA GLN A 209 -69.59 10.93 38.72
C GLN A 209 -69.43 11.87 37.52
N ASP A 210 -68.20 12.34 37.31
CA ASP A 210 -67.89 13.27 36.23
C ASP A 210 -68.34 12.69 34.87
N PRO A 211 -69.27 13.34 34.16
CA PRO A 211 -69.87 12.81 32.93
C PRO A 211 -68.84 12.51 31.84
N ASP A 212 -67.74 13.26 31.79
CA ASP A 212 -66.68 13.07 30.79
C ASP A 212 -65.86 11.81 31.07
N ILE A 213 -65.67 11.45 32.35
CA ILE A 213 -64.92 10.26 32.76
C ILE A 213 -65.79 9.01 32.60
N VAL A 214 -67.08 9.10 32.97
CA VAL A 214 -68.03 8.00 32.81
C VAL A 214 -68.17 7.61 31.34
N GLU A 215 -68.28 8.58 30.44
CA GLU A 215 -68.43 8.32 29.00
C GLU A 215 -67.16 7.71 28.40
N LYS A 216 -65.96 8.15 28.82
CA LYS A 216 -64.68 7.54 28.41
C LYS A 216 -64.56 6.10 28.90
N VAL A 217 -65.01 5.80 30.11
CA VAL A 217 -65.01 4.43 30.65
C VAL A 217 -65.99 3.54 29.88
N ARG A 218 -67.19 4.04 29.56
CA ARG A 218 -68.21 3.33 28.79
C ARG A 218 -67.71 3.01 27.37
N GLN A 219 -67.17 3.99 26.66
CA GLN A 219 -66.61 3.81 25.32
C GLN A 219 -65.40 2.86 25.33
N GLY A 220 -64.55 2.94 26.36
CA GLY A 220 -63.41 2.05 26.54
C GLY A 220 -63.80 0.58 26.71
N PHE A 221 -64.83 0.27 27.51
CA PHE A 221 -65.31 -1.10 27.66
C PHE A 221 -66.03 -1.61 26.41
N GLN A 222 -66.83 -0.74 25.76
CA GLN A 222 -67.54 -1.10 24.51
C GLN A 222 -66.57 -1.41 23.36
N ALA A 223 -65.41 -0.73 23.31
CA ALA A 223 -64.37 -1.01 22.33
C ALA A 223 -63.57 -2.30 22.63
N LEU A 224 -63.45 -2.69 23.90
CA LEU A 224 -62.72 -3.89 24.33
C LEU A 224 -63.57 -5.17 24.28
N TYR A 225 -64.89 -5.06 24.40
CA TYR A 225 -65.84 -6.18 24.35
C TYR A 225 -67.01 -5.90 23.38
N PRO A 226 -66.76 -5.86 22.06
CA PRO A 226 -67.85 -5.89 21.08
C PRO A 226 -68.45 -7.31 21.03
N GLU A 227 -69.77 -7.43 21.12
CA GLU A 227 -70.52 -8.67 20.81
C GLU A 227 -70.44 -9.01 19.31
#